data_AF-A0A1A8Q2Z3-F1
#
_entry.id   AF-A0A1A8Q2Z3-F1
#
_cell.length_a   1.000
_cell.length_b   1.000
_cell.length_c   1.000
_cell.angle_alpha   90.00
_cell.angle_beta   90.00
_cell.angle_gamma   90.00
#
_symmetry.space_group_name_H-M   'P 1'
#
loop_
_entity.id
_entity.type
_entity.pdbx_description
1 polymer ?
#
loop_
_entity_poly.entity_id
_entity_poly.type
_entity_poly.pdbx_seq_one_letter_code
_entity_poly.pdbx_strand_id
1 'polypeptide(L)'
;VHRITGKTVSTASHEVMQSNTKILEIPLLPENNMRAIIDCAGILKLRNSDIELRKGETDIGRKNTRVRLVFRVHINQSNGRTVSLQASSNPIECSQRSAQELPLVEKQSVD
;
A
#
# COMPACT_ATOMS: atom_id res chain seq x y z
N VAL A 1 4.94 1.22 -3.84
CA VAL A 1 4.16 2.43 -3.48
C VAL A 1 4.41 3.52 -4.51
N HIS A 2 3.48 4.45 -4.69
CA HIS A 2 3.65 5.63 -5.52
C HIS A 2 3.37 6.88 -4.68
N ARG A 3 4.30 7.83 -4.65
CA ARG A 3 4.10 9.11 -3.94
C ARG A 3 3.04 9.97 -4.64
N ILE A 4 2.04 10.40 -3.87
CA ILE A 4 0.99 11.32 -4.32
C ILE A 4 1.32 12.74 -3.84
N THR A 5 1.10 13.71 -4.70
CA THR A 5 1.19 15.14 -4.39
C THR A 5 -0.13 15.82 -4.73
N GLY A 6 -0.46 16.91 -4.04
CA GLY A 6 -1.66 17.67 -4.31
C GLY A 6 -2.01 18.63 -3.18
N LYS A 7 -2.96 19.53 -3.42
CA LYS A 7 -3.40 20.52 -2.41
C LYS A 7 -4.02 19.89 -1.16
N THR A 8 -4.59 18.68 -1.30
CA THR A 8 -5.19 17.91 -0.21
C THR A 8 -4.21 16.97 0.48
N VAL A 9 -2.97 16.88 -0.01
CA VAL A 9 -1.92 16.05 0.60
C VAL A 9 -1.14 16.93 1.57
N SER A 10 -1.29 16.63 2.85
CA SER A 10 -0.69 17.38 3.95
C SER A 10 0.57 16.72 4.49
N THR A 11 0.72 15.40 4.33
CA THR A 11 1.85 14.68 4.90
C THR A 11 3.08 14.79 4.01
N ALA A 12 4.15 15.37 4.56
CA ALA A 12 5.46 15.36 3.92
C ALA A 12 5.94 13.91 3.72
N SER A 13 6.41 13.61 2.50
CA SER A 13 6.86 12.27 2.15
C SER A 13 7.95 12.29 1.10
N HIS A 14 8.83 11.28 1.16
CA HIS A 14 9.97 11.12 0.26
C HIS A 14 9.97 9.71 -0.33
N GLU A 15 10.06 9.59 -1.66
CA GLU A 15 10.10 8.29 -2.35
C GLU A 15 11.56 7.84 -2.53
N VAL A 16 11.87 6.63 -2.08
CA VAL A 16 13.21 6.03 -2.16
C VAL A 16 13.12 4.66 -2.85
N MET A 17 14.12 4.32 -3.64
CA MET A 17 14.31 2.97 -4.17
C MET A 17 15.25 2.17 -3.28
N GLN A 18 14.78 1.06 -2.73
CA GLN A 18 15.61 0.11 -1.97
C GLN A 18 15.42 -1.29 -2.55
N SER A 19 16.51 -1.93 -3.00
CA SER A 19 16.48 -3.31 -3.53
C SER A 19 15.36 -3.55 -4.55
N ASN A 20 15.24 -2.66 -5.54
CA ASN A 20 14.18 -2.66 -6.57
C ASN A 20 12.74 -2.51 -6.05
N THR A 21 12.56 -2.14 -4.78
CA THR A 21 11.27 -1.83 -4.17
C THR A 21 11.18 -0.34 -3.88
N LYS A 22 10.10 0.29 -4.34
CA LYS A 22 9.77 1.67 -3.96
C LYS A 22 9.29 1.70 -2.51
N ILE A 23 9.89 2.56 -1.70
CA ILE A 23 9.53 2.86 -0.32
C ILE A 23 9.14 4.34 -0.22
N LEU A 24 8.17 4.63 0.64
CA LEU A 24 7.75 5.99 0.95
C LEU A 24 8.12 6.27 2.41
N GLU A 25 9.05 7.20 2.62
CA GLU A 25 9.47 7.65 3.93
C GLU A 25 8.58 8.80 4.38
N ILE A 26 8.09 8.70 5.63
CA ILE A 26 7.22 9.67 6.26
C ILE A 26 7.79 9.96 7.65
N PRO A 27 7.96 11.24 8.04
CA PRO A 27 8.48 11.57 9.36
C PRO A 27 7.47 11.18 10.44
N LEU A 28 7.96 10.54 11.50
CA LEU A 28 7.19 10.23 12.68
C LEU A 28 7.72 11.07 13.84
N LEU A 29 6.90 12.01 14.29
CA LEU A 29 7.32 13.08 15.19
C LEU A 29 6.67 12.91 16.58
N PRO A 30 7.42 13.10 17.69
CA PRO A 30 6.87 13.01 19.05
C PRO A 30 5.74 14.01 19.31
N GLU A 31 5.81 15.19 18.70
CA GLU A 31 4.82 16.26 18.85
C GLU A 31 3.43 15.82 18.34
N ASN A 32 3.40 14.83 17.44
CA ASN A 32 2.20 14.22 16.90
C ASN A 32 1.90 12.85 17.55
N ASN A 33 2.37 12.59 18.77
CA ASN A 33 2.21 11.31 19.48
C ASN A 33 2.69 10.10 18.67
N MET A 34 3.77 10.26 17.91
CA MET A 34 4.30 9.22 17.03
C MET A 34 3.22 8.65 16.08
N ARG A 35 2.33 9.52 15.60
CA ARG A 35 1.27 9.21 14.64
C ARG A 35 1.50 9.97 13.33
N ALA A 36 1.28 9.28 12.22
CA ALA A 36 1.25 9.88 10.90
C ALA A 36 -0.07 9.54 10.19
N ILE A 37 -0.56 10.47 9.37
CA ILE A 37 -1.67 10.23 8.45
C ILE A 37 -1.08 9.82 7.11
N ILE A 38 -1.64 8.80 6.47
CA ILE A 38 -1.14 8.31 5.17
C ILE A 38 -2.06 8.81 4.06
N ASP A 39 -1.89 10.08 3.67
CA ASP A 39 -2.62 10.74 2.58
C ASP A 39 -1.78 10.90 1.29
N CYS A 40 -0.50 10.50 1.35
CA CYS A 40 0.48 10.70 0.28
C CYS A 40 0.88 9.40 -0.45
N ALA A 41 0.18 8.29 -0.23
CA ALA A 41 0.53 6.97 -0.78
C ALA A 41 -0.54 6.43 -1.74
N GLY A 42 -0.12 6.12 -2.96
CA GLY A 42 -0.91 5.43 -3.98
C GLY A 42 -0.39 4.02 -4.27
N ILE A 43 -1.28 3.20 -4.85
CA ILE A 43 -0.94 1.87 -5.36
C ILE A 43 -0.85 1.95 -6.87
N LEU A 44 0.37 1.80 -7.41
CA LEU A 44 0.61 1.77 -8.85
C LEU A 44 0.49 0.32 -9.36
N LYS A 45 -0.48 0.07 -10.23
CA LYS A 45 -0.57 -1.20 -10.97
C LYS A 45 0.43 -1.19 -12.12
N LEU A 46 1.45 -2.02 -12.04
CA LEU A 46 2.35 -2.26 -13.16
C LEU A 46 1.70 -3.20 -14.18
N ARG A 47 2.03 -3.03 -15.45
CA ARG A 47 1.61 -3.95 -16.52
C ARG A 47 2.28 -5.30 -16.31
N ASN A 48 1.51 -6.38 -16.43
CA ASN A 48 1.99 -7.73 -16.16
C ASN A 48 3.18 -8.12 -17.04
N SER A 49 3.12 -7.80 -18.34
CA SER A 49 4.22 -8.03 -19.29
C SER A 49 5.54 -7.40 -18.85
N ASP A 50 5.48 -6.22 -18.23
CA ASP A 50 6.69 -5.49 -17.80
C ASP A 50 7.30 -6.11 -16.55
N ILE A 51 6.50 -6.80 -15.72
CA ILE A 51 6.97 -7.53 -14.54
C ILE A 51 7.59 -8.86 -14.97
N GLU A 52 6.90 -9.60 -15.84
CA GLU A 52 7.35 -10.91 -16.34
C GLU A 52 8.70 -10.78 -17.04
N LEU A 53 8.88 -9.76 -17.89
CA LEU A 53 10.16 -9.46 -18.55
C LEU A 53 11.28 -9.14 -17.56
N ARG A 54 10.97 -8.44 -16.45
CA ARG A 54 11.97 -8.02 -15.45
C ARG A 54 12.36 -9.13 -14.46
N LYS A 55 11.44 -10.04 -14.15
CA LYS A 55 11.64 -11.09 -13.14
C LYS A 55 11.96 -12.47 -13.73
N GLY A 56 11.72 -12.68 -15.02
CA GLY A 56 11.86 -14.01 -15.64
C GLY A 56 10.83 -15.03 -15.17
N GLU A 57 9.80 -14.59 -14.44
CA GLU A 57 8.70 -15.39 -13.93
C GLU A 57 7.48 -15.17 -14.83
N THR A 58 6.94 -16.23 -15.42
CA THR A 58 5.69 -16.20 -16.19
C THR A 58 4.47 -16.35 -15.27
N ASP A 59 3.31 -15.81 -15.66
CA ASP A 59 2.01 -15.91 -14.95
C ASP A 59 1.86 -15.16 -13.60
N ILE A 60 2.82 -14.31 -13.18
CA ILE A 60 2.68 -13.46 -11.97
C ILE A 60 1.37 -12.65 -11.98
N GLY A 61 1.00 -12.17 -13.17
CA GLY A 61 -0.12 -11.27 -13.39
C GLY A 61 -1.50 -11.93 -13.38
N ARG A 62 -1.60 -13.26 -13.36
CA ARG A 62 -2.84 -13.95 -13.72
C ARG A 62 -3.85 -14.06 -12.57
N LYS A 63 -3.45 -13.90 -11.29
CA LYS A 63 -4.37 -14.09 -10.15
C LYS A 63 -4.09 -13.27 -8.87
N ASN A 64 -3.07 -12.43 -8.82
CA ASN A 64 -2.73 -11.71 -7.57
C ASN A 64 -2.99 -10.21 -7.66
N THR A 65 -4.21 -9.81 -7.31
CA THR A 65 -4.65 -8.41 -7.23
C THR A 65 -4.73 -7.92 -5.78
N ARG A 66 -4.35 -8.75 -4.80
CA ARG A 66 -4.42 -8.41 -3.37
C ARG A 66 -3.06 -7.99 -2.86
N VAL A 67 -2.99 -6.80 -2.29
CA VAL A 67 -1.77 -6.24 -1.72
C VAL A 67 -1.97 -5.89 -0.24
N ARG A 68 -0.88 -5.62 0.48
CA ARG A 68 -0.92 -5.03 1.82
C ARG A 68 0.01 -3.84 1.85
N LEU A 69 -0.36 -2.82 2.62
CA LEU A 69 0.59 -1.79 3.03
C LEU A 69 1.47 -2.38 4.14
N VAL A 70 2.77 -2.15 4.03
CA VAL A 70 3.75 -2.57 5.04
C VAL A 70 4.38 -1.33 5.62
N PHE A 71 4.27 -1.17 6.93
CA PHE A 71 4.81 -0.07 7.69
C PHE A 71 6.01 -0.57 8.49
N ARG A 72 7.12 0.16 8.43
CA ARG A 72 8.35 -0.19 9.15
C ARG A 72 8.94 1.04 9.79
N VAL A 73 9.40 0.91 11.02
CA VAL A 73 10.16 1.92 11.75
C VAL A 73 11.46 1.33 12.27
N HIS A 74 12.51 2.15 12.29
CA HIS A 74 13.81 1.82 12.86
C HIS A 74 14.08 2.78 14.02
N ILE A 75 14.27 2.23 15.22
CA ILE A 75 14.45 2.98 16.46
C ILE A 75 15.88 2.75 16.94
N ASN A 76 16.70 3.80 16.93
CA ASN A 76 18.05 3.74 17.45
C ASN A 76 18.03 3.92 18.97
N GLN A 77 18.55 2.94 19.69
CA GLN A 77 18.64 2.94 21.15
C GLN A 77 19.96 3.56 21.61
N SER A 78 20.01 4.04 22.86
CA SER A 78 21.19 4.67 23.47
C SER A 78 22.42 3.73 23.55
N ASN A 79 22.21 2.41 23.53
CA ASN A 79 23.27 1.40 23.50
C ASN A 79 23.84 1.13 22.09
N GLY A 80 23.46 1.94 21.09
CA GLY A 80 23.89 1.76 19.69
C GLY A 80 23.15 0.67 18.92
N ARG A 81 22.20 -0.03 19.55
CA ARG A 81 21.37 -1.04 18.88
C ARG A 81 20.21 -0.37 18.13
N THR A 82 19.87 -0.89 16.96
CA THR A 82 18.64 -0.53 16.25
C THR A 82 17.56 -1.59 16.49
N VAL A 83 16.39 -1.17 16.95
CA VAL A 83 15.18 -2.00 17.00
C VAL A 83 14.33 -1.70 15.78
N SER A 84 13.88 -2.74 15.09
CA SER A 84 13.01 -2.60 13.91
C SER A 84 11.64 -3.18 14.20
N LEU A 85 10.59 -2.40 13.99
CA LEU A 85 9.20 -2.85 14.11
C LEU A 85 8.54 -2.83 12.74
N GLN A 86 7.70 -3.83 12.46
CA GLN A 86 6.96 -3.91 11.21
C GLN A 86 5.51 -4.33 11.45
N ALA A 87 4.58 -3.64 10.80
CA ALA A 87 3.17 -3.96 10.80
C ALA A 87 2.65 -4.01 9.35
N SER A 88 1.67 -4.87 9.10
CA SER A 88 1.01 -4.97 7.79
C SER A 88 -0.47 -4.63 7.91
N SER A 89 -1.02 -3.93 6.91
CA SER A 89 -2.46 -3.64 6.85
C SER A 89 -3.27 -4.92 6.59
N ASN A 90 -4.59 -4.77 6.68
CA ASN A 90 -5.51 -5.70 6.04
C ASN A 90 -5.25 -5.77 4.52
N PRO A 91 -5.56 -6.91 3.86
CA PRO A 91 -5.47 -7.02 2.41
C PRO A 91 -6.34 -5.98 1.71
N ILE A 92 -5.79 -5.38 0.66
CA ILE A 92 -6.46 -4.42 -0.23
C ILE A 92 -6.65 -5.10 -1.58
N GLU A 93 -7.89 -5.12 -2.07
CA GLU A 93 -8.21 -5.59 -3.42
C GLU A 93 -7.95 -4.48 -4.44
N CYS A 94 -7.07 -4.74 -5.41
CA CYS A 94 -6.66 -3.77 -6.43
C CYS A 94 -7.20 -4.12 -7.82
N SER A 95 -8.08 -5.10 -7.95
CA SER A 95 -8.85 -5.31 -9.18
C SER A 95 -9.83 -4.15 -9.39
N GLN A 96 -10.06 -3.79 -10.65
CA GLN A 96 -11.17 -2.90 -10.99
C GLN A 96 -12.48 -3.56 -10.55
N ARG A 97 -13.28 -2.86 -9.74
CA ARG A 97 -14.61 -3.34 -9.36
C ARG A 97 -15.54 -3.21 -10.56
N SER A 98 -16.30 -4.26 -10.87
CA SER A 98 -17.45 -4.15 -11.76
C SER A 98 -18.46 -3.18 -11.13
N ALA A 99 -18.90 -2.19 -11.89
CA ALA A 99 -19.81 -1.15 -11.40
C ALA A 99 -21.29 -1.58 -11.40
N GLN A 100 -21.59 -2.84 -11.76
CA GLN A 100 -22.94 -3.32 -12.02
C GLN A 100 -23.12 -4.72 -11.44
N GLU A 101 -23.41 -4.79 -10.14
CA GLU A 101 -24.29 -5.85 -9.64
C GLU A 101 -25.63 -5.17 -9.39
N LEU A 102 -26.56 -5.36 -10.32
CA LEU A 102 -27.93 -4.90 -10.10
C LEU A 102 -28.53 -5.76 -8.98
N PRO A 103 -29.20 -5.16 -7.98
CA PRO A 103 -29.84 -5.94 -6.94
C PRO A 103 -30.86 -6.89 -7.58
N LEU A 104 -30.74 -8.17 -7.27
CA LEU A 104 -31.68 -9.21 -7.68
C LEU A 104 -32.49 -9.65 -6.46
N VAL A 105 -33.81 -9.47 -6.51
CA VAL A 105 -34.71 -10.02 -5.50
C VAL A 105 -35.14 -11.41 -5.98
N GLU A 106 -34.56 -12.45 -5.39
CA GLU A 106 -34.91 -13.84 -5.74
C GLU A 106 -36.24 -14.29 -5.11
N LYS A 107 -36.59 -13.75 -3.93
CA LYS A 107 -37.83 -14.09 -3.23
C LYS A 107 -38.29 -12.94 -2.34
N GLN A 108 -39.60 -12.75 -2.28
CA GLN A 108 -40.27 -11.90 -1.31
C GLN A 108 -41.32 -12.75 -0.57
N SER A 109 -41.32 -12.73 0.76
CA SER A 109 -42.45 -13.23 1.54
C SER A 109 -43.50 -12.14 1.64
N VAL A 110 -44.73 -12.48 1.31
CA VAL A 110 -45.90 -11.61 1.50
C VAL A 110 -46.78 -12.33 2.51
N ASP A 111 -47.04 -11.69 3.65
CA ASP A 111 -48.05 -12.12 4.63
C ASP A 111 -49.47 -11.82 4.10
#